data_AF-A0ABD6EFY3-F1
#
_entry.id   AF-A0ABD6EFY3-F1
#
_cell.length_a   1.000
_cell.length_b   1.000
_cell.length_c   1.000
_cell.angle_alpha   90.00
_cell.angle_beta   90.00
_cell.angle_gamma   90.00
#
_symmetry.space_group_name_H-M   'P 1'
#
loop_
_entity.id
_entity.type
_entity.pdbx_description
1 polymer ?
#
loop_
_entity_poly.entity_id
_entity_poly.type
_entity_poly.pdbx_seq_one_letter_code
_entity_poly.pdbx_strand_id
1 'polypeptide(L)'
;MEKFLTRSERIKPPCKKETSVDEKPVRGTKDLSKITPVKEVDDFFSNLDGNVEQVSAYLDVAKMSDVKGEVQQIKFQSNFCGDDFHLLEVNDDMANKFLAGEKFMFRGDLDDFTVLCTASRTYHVFEVETSDTLLVLPSLHLDEEVCRENRCLVSQEVIAKKSHYLELREVMVPSMSRLREMLRESELEWTENEETPSSIKSERKLYTRGDLLEVVPMSERELDVHLAQIPVICLEGFVRLLSSEYRDRLLNDLIECIDDESLPDIRFDFVSLDAFMEHLKKTHPSQNIPVEAAERFLEINGKKILDIQAASYSLDERSVCRARISQLLRAAVRFEYSAFEKMLSQLLPEGIEMKTEYFDGLALVEETLATGKTIRYFNVEDLPESEDERLKLLFTVRPKWEHDAIALYLIDICPTSRAVNETLTKHCRHETVNGRRIYCGLR
;
A
#
# COMPACT_ATOMS: atom_id res chain seq x y z
N MET A 1 30.41 -5.32 -14.34
CA MET A 1 31.13 -4.57 -13.27
C MET A 1 31.29 -5.49 -12.07
N GLU A 2 32.17 -6.48 -12.20
CA GLU A 2 32.60 -7.35 -11.10
C GLU A 2 33.92 -6.80 -10.56
N LYS A 3 33.91 -6.43 -9.28
CA LYS A 3 35.03 -6.15 -8.37
C LYS A 3 34.56 -5.06 -7.44
N PHE A 4 34.13 -5.42 -6.24
CA PHE A 4 34.20 -4.67 -4.98
C PHE A 4 33.18 -5.33 -4.05
N LEU A 5 33.67 -6.18 -3.14
CA LEU A 5 33.15 -6.49 -1.80
C LEU A 5 33.75 -7.82 -1.32
N THR A 6 34.98 -7.74 -0.82
CA THR A 6 35.54 -8.71 0.13
C THR A 6 36.14 -7.96 1.31
N ARG A 7 35.92 -8.51 2.52
CA ARG A 7 36.52 -8.20 3.84
C ARG A 7 36.02 -6.98 4.64
N SER A 8 35.38 -7.26 5.78
CA SER A 8 35.94 -7.05 7.15
C SER A 8 35.00 -7.68 8.18
N GLU A 9 35.32 -8.84 8.77
CA GLU A 9 36.01 -9.02 10.05
C GLU A 9 35.32 -8.45 11.31
N ARG A 10 35.00 -9.40 12.20
CA ARG A 10 34.34 -9.24 13.51
C ARG A 10 35.25 -8.52 14.49
N ILE A 11 34.72 -7.49 15.15
CA ILE A 11 35.38 -6.82 16.28
C ILE A 11 34.68 -7.23 17.59
N LYS A 12 35.40 -7.93 18.46
CA LYS A 12 35.03 -8.16 19.88
C LYS A 12 35.50 -6.98 20.73
N PRO A 13 34.74 -6.51 21.73
CA PRO A 13 35.27 -5.64 22.77
C PRO A 13 35.87 -6.43 23.95
N PRO A 14 36.79 -5.82 24.73
CA PRO A 14 37.79 -6.54 25.51
C PRO A 14 37.44 -6.74 27.00
N CYS A 15 37.96 -7.85 27.53
CA CYS A 15 38.10 -8.17 28.95
C CYS A 15 39.03 -7.16 29.65
N LYS A 16 38.66 -6.64 30.83
CA LYS A 16 39.60 -5.99 31.76
C LYS A 16 39.55 -6.63 33.15
N LYS A 17 40.76 -6.89 33.65
CA LYS A 17 41.14 -7.55 34.90
C LYS A 17 41.05 -6.62 36.10
N GLU A 18 40.93 -7.27 37.26
CA GLU A 18 41.00 -6.80 38.64
C GLU A 18 42.17 -5.83 38.94
N THR A 19 41.94 -4.93 39.90
CA THR A 19 42.99 -4.39 40.78
C THR A 19 42.44 -4.18 42.20
N SER A 20 43.19 -4.70 43.17
CA SER A 20 43.04 -4.65 44.63
C SER A 20 43.69 -3.40 45.23
N VAL A 21 43.14 -2.82 46.32
CA VAL A 21 43.90 -2.15 47.41
C VAL A 21 43.12 -2.19 48.75
N ASP A 22 43.89 -2.32 49.83
CA ASP A 22 43.70 -2.68 51.24
C ASP A 22 42.84 -1.84 52.22
N GLU A 23 42.30 -2.57 53.22
CA GLU A 23 42.22 -2.41 54.71
C GLU A 23 42.49 -1.03 55.39
N LYS A 24 41.91 -0.56 56.52
CA LYS A 24 41.09 -1.00 57.71
C LYS A 24 40.93 0.27 58.63
N PRO A 25 40.42 0.27 59.90
CA PRO A 25 39.44 -0.55 60.64
C PRO A 25 38.40 0.30 61.46
N VAL A 26 37.44 -0.34 62.18
CA VAL A 26 37.24 -0.23 63.66
C VAL A 26 35.83 -0.67 64.12
N ARG A 27 35.85 -1.71 64.98
CA ARG A 27 35.01 -2.12 66.14
C ARG A 27 33.49 -2.30 66.02
N GLY A 28 33.09 -3.54 66.35
CA GLY A 28 31.79 -3.86 66.92
C GLY A 28 31.55 -5.37 67.00
N THR A 29 32.29 -6.08 67.87
CA THR A 29 32.11 -7.50 68.16
C THR A 29 30.70 -7.82 68.68
N LYS A 30 30.01 -8.77 68.04
CA LYS A 30 29.19 -9.78 68.73
C LYS A 30 29.31 -11.12 67.98
N ASP A 31 29.74 -12.14 68.72
CA ASP A 31 29.80 -13.54 68.31
C ASP A 31 28.49 -14.01 67.68
N LEU A 32 28.58 -14.47 66.44
CA LEU A 32 27.58 -15.31 65.77
C LEU A 32 28.21 -16.67 65.40
N SER A 33 29.02 -17.23 66.29
CA SER A 33 29.39 -18.64 66.23
C SER A 33 28.25 -19.50 66.79
N LYS A 34 27.12 -19.58 66.06
CA LYS A 34 26.03 -20.56 66.18
C LYS A 34 24.93 -20.26 65.17
N ILE A 35 25.24 -20.35 63.88
CA ILE A 35 24.22 -20.62 62.86
C ILE A 35 24.81 -21.73 61.98
N THR A 36 24.33 -22.94 62.19
CA THR A 36 24.52 -24.08 61.30
C THR A 36 24.04 -23.69 59.90
N PRO A 37 24.81 -23.93 58.83
CA PRO A 37 24.34 -23.66 57.48
C PRO A 37 23.24 -24.68 57.16
N VAL A 38 22.06 -24.16 56.84
CA VAL A 38 20.87 -24.93 56.49
C VAL A 38 21.09 -25.55 55.11
N LYS A 39 21.74 -26.73 55.06
CA LYS A 39 21.78 -27.60 53.87
C LYS A 39 20.44 -28.31 53.63
N GLU A 40 19.56 -28.37 54.63
CA GLU A 40 18.30 -29.13 54.56
C GLU A 40 17.18 -28.45 53.76
N VAL A 41 17.28 -27.15 53.47
CA VAL A 41 16.24 -26.42 52.72
C VAL A 41 16.45 -26.53 51.21
N ASP A 42 17.70 -26.60 50.74
CA ASP A 42 18.00 -26.79 49.31
C ASP A 42 17.61 -28.19 48.82
N ASP A 43 17.77 -29.23 49.66
CA ASP A 43 17.35 -30.60 49.30
C ASP A 43 15.82 -30.76 49.27
N PHE A 44 15.07 -29.99 50.07
CA PHE A 44 13.59 -30.05 50.12
C PHE A 44 12.93 -29.57 48.83
N PHE A 45 13.58 -28.66 48.09
CA PHE A 45 13.07 -28.07 46.85
C PHE A 45 13.65 -28.70 45.58
N SER A 46 14.53 -29.70 45.72
CA SER A 46 15.32 -30.25 44.62
C SER A 46 14.52 -31.13 43.64
N ASN A 47 13.28 -31.54 43.97
CA ASN A 47 12.51 -32.49 43.14
C ASN A 47 11.00 -32.21 43.05
N LEU A 48 10.63 -30.92 42.94
CA LEU A 48 9.23 -30.50 42.77
C LEU A 48 8.62 -30.97 41.43
N ASP A 49 9.43 -31.39 40.46
CA ASP A 49 8.97 -31.78 39.13
C ASP A 49 8.17 -33.09 39.17
N GLY A 50 6.88 -33.02 38.83
CA GLY A 50 6.00 -34.19 38.76
C GLY A 50 5.67 -34.84 40.12
N ASN A 51 6.10 -34.25 41.25
CA ASN A 51 5.90 -34.82 42.59
C ASN A 51 4.81 -34.09 43.38
N VAL A 52 3.60 -34.66 43.39
CA VAL A 52 2.41 -34.07 44.02
C VAL A 52 2.59 -33.86 45.53
N GLU A 53 3.27 -34.78 46.21
CA GLU A 53 3.49 -34.72 47.66
C GLU A 53 4.45 -33.59 48.04
N GLN A 54 5.54 -33.43 47.28
CA GLN A 54 6.49 -32.33 47.52
C GLN A 54 5.90 -30.97 47.16
N VAL A 55 5.11 -30.88 46.08
CA VAL A 55 4.40 -29.64 45.74
C VAL A 55 3.35 -29.30 46.80
N SER A 56 2.67 -30.30 47.36
CA SER A 56 1.76 -30.11 48.50
C SER A 56 2.49 -29.54 49.71
N ALA A 57 3.62 -30.15 50.08
CA ALA A 57 4.42 -29.68 51.21
C ALA A 57 4.97 -28.27 50.99
N TYR A 58 5.36 -27.93 49.75
CA TYR A 58 5.76 -26.59 49.36
C TYR A 58 4.63 -25.57 49.55
N LEU A 59 3.42 -25.88 49.08
CA LEU A 59 2.25 -25.02 49.24
C LEU A 59 1.88 -24.83 50.72
N ASP A 60 2.00 -25.87 51.55
CA ASP A 60 1.77 -25.79 52.99
C ASP A 60 2.78 -24.84 53.68
N VAL A 61 4.07 -24.93 53.31
CA VAL A 61 5.12 -24.01 53.79
C VAL A 61 4.88 -22.58 53.31
N ALA A 62 4.41 -22.42 52.07
CA ALA A 62 4.04 -21.13 51.48
C ALA A 62 2.72 -20.55 52.03
N LYS A 63 2.04 -21.23 52.96
CA LYS A 63 0.72 -20.86 53.51
C LYS A 63 -0.38 -20.77 52.46
N MET A 64 -0.28 -21.60 51.42
CA MET A 64 -1.22 -21.73 50.31
C MET A 64 -1.92 -23.10 50.35
N SER A 65 -2.16 -23.62 51.55
CA SER A 65 -2.76 -24.93 51.81
C SER A 65 -4.22 -25.05 51.34
N ASP A 66 -4.89 -23.91 51.11
CA ASP A 66 -6.27 -23.83 50.63
C ASP A 66 -6.42 -24.11 49.12
N VAL A 67 -5.31 -24.16 48.36
CA VAL A 67 -5.32 -24.49 46.93
C VAL A 67 -5.67 -25.97 46.74
N LYS A 68 -6.92 -26.24 46.38
CA LYS A 68 -7.45 -27.58 46.04
C LYS A 68 -7.61 -27.72 44.53
N GLY A 69 -7.47 -28.94 44.03
CA GLY A 69 -7.57 -29.26 42.61
C GLY A 69 -6.23 -29.26 41.88
N GLU A 70 -6.29 -29.07 40.56
CA GLU A 70 -5.17 -29.12 39.65
C GLU A 70 -4.13 -28.02 39.91
N VAL A 71 -2.87 -28.41 39.97
CA VAL A 71 -1.70 -27.53 40.06
C VAL A 71 -0.93 -27.61 38.75
N GLN A 72 -0.92 -26.51 37.99
CA GLN A 72 -0.20 -26.43 36.73
C GLN A 72 1.24 -25.93 36.94
N GLN A 73 2.22 -26.77 36.60
CA GLN A 73 3.64 -26.44 36.63
C GLN A 73 4.07 -25.88 35.28
N ILE A 74 4.38 -24.59 35.23
CA ILE A 74 4.86 -23.93 34.02
C ILE A 74 6.38 -24.13 33.93
N LYS A 75 6.85 -24.76 32.84
CA LYS A 75 8.26 -25.04 32.58
C LYS A 75 8.66 -24.55 31.21
N PHE A 76 9.92 -24.17 31.04
CA PHE A 76 10.44 -23.86 29.71
C PHE A 76 10.79 -25.15 28.97
N GLN A 77 10.39 -25.24 27.71
CA GLN A 77 10.81 -26.34 26.85
C GLN A 77 12.34 -26.32 26.67
N SER A 78 12.95 -27.50 26.59
CA SER A 78 14.42 -27.65 26.49
C SER A 78 15.01 -27.10 25.19
N ASN A 79 14.24 -27.11 24.10
CA ASN A 79 14.59 -26.51 22.81
C ASN A 79 13.74 -25.25 22.58
N PHE A 80 14.17 -24.16 23.19
CA PHE A 80 13.50 -22.88 23.11
C PHE A 80 13.78 -22.20 21.76
N CYS A 81 12.92 -22.40 20.76
CA CYS A 81 13.00 -21.69 19.48
C CYS A 81 11.95 -20.58 19.46
N GLY A 82 12.28 -19.45 20.09
CA GLY A 82 11.37 -18.30 20.16
C GLY A 82 11.02 -17.73 18.79
N ASP A 83 11.87 -17.92 17.78
CA ASP A 83 11.73 -17.30 16.46
C ASP A 83 10.66 -17.97 15.58
N ASP A 84 10.22 -19.18 15.91
CA ASP A 84 9.22 -19.92 15.11
C ASP A 84 7.80 -19.36 15.28
N PHE A 85 7.58 -18.51 16.28
CA PHE A 85 6.27 -17.92 16.57
C PHE A 85 6.32 -16.40 16.42
N HIS A 86 5.27 -15.81 15.86
CA HIS A 86 5.02 -14.37 15.92
C HIS A 86 3.62 -14.14 16.47
N LEU A 87 3.47 -13.11 17.31
CA LEU A 87 2.17 -12.67 17.81
C LEU A 87 1.64 -11.61 16.86
N LEU A 88 0.40 -11.75 16.40
CA LEU A 88 -0.27 -10.79 15.54
C LEU A 88 -1.54 -10.33 16.23
N GLU A 89 -1.66 -9.03 16.46
CA GLU A 89 -2.89 -8.43 16.94
C GLU A 89 -3.90 -8.35 15.81
N VAL A 90 -5.10 -8.86 16.05
CA VAL A 90 -6.22 -8.87 15.11
C VAL A 90 -7.49 -8.42 15.82
N ASN A 91 -8.34 -7.69 15.10
CA ASN A 91 -9.68 -7.36 15.58
C ASN A 91 -10.66 -8.52 15.35
N ASP A 92 -11.86 -8.42 15.90
CA ASP A 92 -12.89 -9.48 15.79
C ASP A 92 -13.22 -9.84 14.33
N ASP A 93 -13.28 -8.84 13.44
CA ASP A 93 -13.57 -9.06 12.01
C ASP A 93 -12.47 -9.90 11.35
N MET A 94 -11.20 -9.55 11.55
CA MET A 94 -10.07 -10.33 11.03
C MET A 94 -10.00 -11.72 11.65
N ALA A 95 -10.20 -11.84 12.97
CA ALA A 95 -10.21 -13.13 13.64
C ALA A 95 -11.28 -14.06 13.06
N ASN A 96 -12.49 -13.54 12.81
CA ASN A 96 -13.56 -14.30 12.16
C ASN A 96 -13.18 -14.74 10.74
N LYS A 97 -12.52 -13.87 9.96
CA LYS A 97 -12.02 -14.21 8.61
C LYS A 97 -10.94 -15.28 8.64
N PHE A 98 -10.01 -15.21 9.60
CA PHE A 98 -9.00 -16.24 9.83
C PHE A 98 -9.66 -17.59 10.18
N LEU A 99 -10.61 -17.60 11.11
CA LEU A 99 -11.34 -18.81 11.52
C LEU A 99 -12.19 -19.40 10.39
N ALA A 100 -12.70 -18.55 9.49
CA ALA A 100 -13.42 -18.98 8.29
C ALA A 100 -12.50 -19.60 7.22
N GLY A 101 -11.17 -19.54 7.39
CA GLY A 101 -10.20 -20.07 6.45
C GLY A 101 -9.91 -19.14 5.27
N GLU A 102 -10.15 -17.83 5.41
CA GLU A 102 -9.74 -16.87 4.39
C GLU A 102 -8.21 -16.84 4.23
N LYS A 103 -7.75 -16.52 3.02
CA LYS A 103 -6.32 -16.45 2.69
C LYS A 103 -5.76 -15.08 3.05
N PHE A 104 -4.71 -15.10 3.86
CA PHE A 104 -3.89 -13.93 4.20
C PHE A 104 -2.48 -14.13 3.66
N MET A 105 -1.91 -13.08 3.07
CA MET A 105 -0.60 -13.15 2.41
C MET A 105 0.26 -11.98 2.86
N PHE A 106 1.45 -12.27 3.37
CA PHE A 106 2.48 -11.25 3.53
C PHE A 106 3.11 -10.94 2.16
N ARG A 107 3.31 -9.65 1.89
CA ARG A 107 3.91 -9.15 0.66
C ARG A 107 4.86 -7.99 0.96
N GLY A 108 5.83 -7.79 0.07
CA GLY A 108 6.85 -6.74 0.17
C GLY A 108 8.19 -7.27 -0.32
N ASP A 109 8.96 -6.42 -0.98
CA ASP A 109 10.36 -6.71 -1.33
C ASP A 109 11.28 -6.45 -0.11
N LEU A 110 12.56 -6.81 -0.21
CA LEU A 110 13.54 -6.68 0.88
C LEU A 110 13.70 -5.24 1.40
N ASP A 111 13.51 -4.26 0.54
CA ASP A 111 13.66 -2.83 0.86
C ASP A 111 12.32 -2.16 1.25
N ASP A 112 11.22 -2.91 1.24
CA ASP A 112 9.88 -2.39 1.52
C ASP A 112 9.41 -2.62 2.94
N PHE A 113 8.41 -1.82 3.34
CA PHE A 113 7.56 -2.17 4.47
C PHE A 113 6.76 -3.42 4.13
N THR A 114 6.79 -4.40 5.03
CA THR A 114 5.96 -5.59 4.92
C THR A 114 4.48 -5.22 5.07
N VAL A 115 3.65 -5.76 4.17
CA VAL A 115 2.20 -5.64 4.25
C VAL A 115 1.55 -7.01 4.39
N LEU A 116 0.41 -7.05 5.09
CA LEU A 116 -0.49 -8.19 5.14
C LEU A 116 -1.68 -7.90 4.24
N CYS A 117 -1.89 -8.73 3.23
CA CYS A 117 -3.02 -8.63 2.31
C CYS A 117 -4.06 -9.69 2.63
N THR A 118 -5.30 -9.25 2.78
CA THR A 118 -6.49 -10.11 2.62
C THR A 118 -6.84 -10.23 1.13
N ALA A 119 -7.93 -10.91 0.79
CA ALA A 119 -8.44 -10.88 -0.59
C ALA A 119 -8.77 -9.45 -1.08
N SER A 120 -9.17 -8.54 -0.17
CA SER A 120 -9.76 -7.25 -0.54
C SER A 120 -9.11 -5.99 0.02
N ARG A 121 -8.24 -6.13 1.02
CA ARG A 121 -7.64 -5.04 1.80
C ARG A 121 -6.19 -5.32 2.12
N THR A 122 -5.39 -4.27 2.17
CA THR A 122 -3.98 -4.31 2.59
C THR A 122 -3.75 -3.58 3.90
N TYR A 123 -2.86 -4.14 4.73
CA TYR A 123 -2.51 -3.62 6.05
C TYR A 123 -0.98 -3.50 6.17
N HIS A 124 -0.49 -2.37 6.63
CA HIS A 124 0.90 -2.26 7.08
C HIS A 124 1.11 -3.08 8.35
N VAL A 125 2.24 -3.77 8.42
CA VAL A 125 2.65 -4.59 9.56
C VAL A 125 3.71 -3.82 10.34
N PHE A 126 3.46 -3.57 11.62
CA PHE A 126 4.40 -2.90 12.52
C PHE A 126 4.76 -3.83 13.66
N GLU A 127 6.04 -3.94 13.98
CA GLU A 127 6.46 -4.60 15.21
C GLU A 127 6.43 -3.61 16.37
N VAL A 128 5.75 -3.98 17.45
CA VAL A 128 5.61 -3.17 18.66
C VAL A 128 6.23 -3.90 19.83
N GLU A 129 7.15 -3.23 20.53
CA GLU A 129 7.80 -3.73 21.73
C GLU A 129 6.94 -3.46 22.98
N THR A 130 6.81 -4.45 23.85
CA THR A 130 6.15 -4.37 25.14
C THR A 130 7.16 -4.43 26.27
N SER A 131 6.92 -3.67 27.36
CA SER A 131 7.69 -3.81 28.60
C SER A 131 7.50 -5.17 29.27
N ASP A 132 6.36 -5.81 28.99
CA ASP A 132 5.96 -7.05 29.61
C ASP A 132 6.46 -8.24 28.78
N THR A 133 6.74 -9.34 29.48
CA THR A 133 7.09 -10.62 28.85
C THR A 133 5.82 -11.44 28.68
N LEU A 134 5.47 -11.73 27.42
CA LEU A 134 4.40 -12.66 27.06
C LEU A 134 4.97 -14.08 26.97
N LEU A 135 4.36 -15.00 27.72
CA LEU A 135 4.65 -16.42 27.63
C LEU A 135 3.58 -17.09 26.76
N VAL A 136 4.01 -17.78 25.72
CA VAL A 136 3.14 -18.54 24.83
C VAL A 136 3.17 -19.99 25.27
N LEU A 137 1.99 -20.52 25.57
CA LEU A 137 1.78 -21.91 25.96
C LEU A 137 0.67 -22.51 25.08
N PRO A 138 0.75 -23.78 24.67
CA PRO A 138 -0.31 -24.43 23.88
C PRO A 138 -1.65 -24.54 24.62
N SER A 139 -1.59 -24.66 25.94
CA SER A 139 -2.75 -24.74 26.81
C SER A 139 -2.40 -24.16 28.18
N LEU A 140 -3.40 -23.56 28.82
CA LEU A 140 -3.36 -23.15 30.22
C LEU A 140 -4.79 -23.24 30.74
N HIS A 141 -5.05 -24.19 31.64
CA HIS A 141 -6.41 -24.36 32.16
C HIS A 141 -6.73 -23.21 33.13
N LEU A 142 -7.81 -22.49 32.86
CA LEU A 142 -8.31 -21.40 33.70
C LEU A 142 -9.71 -21.74 34.21
N ASP A 143 -10.05 -21.26 35.41
CA ASP A 143 -11.38 -21.30 36.03
C ASP A 143 -12.15 -22.64 35.98
N GLU A 144 -12.94 -22.85 34.93
CA GLU A 144 -13.85 -24.00 34.77
C GLU A 144 -13.15 -25.23 34.20
N GLU A 145 -12.00 -25.06 33.55
CA GLU A 145 -11.21 -26.14 32.93
C GLU A 145 -10.33 -26.88 33.95
N VAL A 146 -10.08 -26.26 35.10
CA VAL A 146 -9.23 -26.78 36.17
C VAL A 146 -9.93 -27.95 36.86
N CYS A 147 -9.28 -29.11 36.94
CA CYS A 147 -9.84 -30.24 37.66
C CYS A 147 -10.00 -29.90 39.15
N ARG A 148 -11.24 -29.82 39.65
CA ARG A 148 -11.57 -29.44 41.05
C ARG A 148 -11.55 -30.62 42.02
N GLU A 149 -11.23 -31.82 41.52
CA GLU A 149 -11.20 -33.04 42.30
C GLU A 149 -9.89 -33.15 43.13
N ASN A 150 -9.37 -34.36 43.31
CA ASN A 150 -8.12 -34.59 44.04
C ASN A 150 -6.97 -33.81 43.41
N ARG A 151 -6.03 -33.37 44.25
CA ARG A 151 -4.86 -32.60 43.83
C ARG A 151 -4.06 -33.37 42.78
N CYS A 152 -3.98 -32.83 41.57
CA CYS A 152 -3.20 -33.39 40.46
C CYS A 152 -2.18 -32.38 39.95
N LEU A 153 -1.09 -32.85 39.38
CA LEU A 153 -0.09 -32.02 38.74
C LEU A 153 -0.22 -32.13 37.23
N VAL A 154 -0.28 -30.98 36.56
CA VAL A 154 -0.24 -30.88 35.10
C VAL A 154 0.98 -30.04 34.73
N SER A 155 1.82 -30.52 33.83
CA SER A 155 2.97 -29.75 33.36
C SER A 155 2.59 -29.02 32.08
N GLN A 156 2.76 -27.70 32.06
CA GLN A 156 2.57 -26.87 30.87
C GLN A 156 3.93 -26.36 30.41
N GLU A 157 4.22 -26.51 29.12
CA GLU A 157 5.48 -26.06 28.55
C GLU A 157 5.30 -24.70 27.87
N VAL A 158 6.20 -23.77 28.22
CA VAL A 158 6.36 -22.50 27.51
C VAL A 158 7.10 -22.80 26.22
N ILE A 159 6.39 -22.60 25.10
CA ILE A 159 6.90 -22.83 23.75
C ILE A 159 7.57 -21.57 23.17
N ALA A 160 7.15 -20.38 23.61
CA ALA A 160 7.79 -19.13 23.22
C ALA A 160 7.67 -18.05 24.31
N LYS A 161 8.59 -17.10 24.24
CA LYS A 161 8.67 -15.89 25.07
C LYS A 161 8.78 -14.73 24.12
N LYS A 162 7.85 -13.80 24.19
CA LYS A 162 7.79 -12.64 23.32
C LYS A 162 7.73 -11.37 24.15
N SER A 163 8.44 -10.36 23.68
CA SER A 163 8.32 -8.97 24.14
C SER A 163 7.92 -8.06 22.99
N HIS A 164 7.49 -8.65 21.87
CA HIS A 164 7.08 -7.94 20.67
C HIS A 164 5.87 -8.64 20.08
N TYR A 165 4.99 -7.86 19.47
CA TYR A 165 3.88 -8.35 18.66
C TYR A 165 3.74 -7.48 17.41
N LEU A 166 3.04 -8.03 16.42
CA LEU A 166 2.76 -7.37 15.15
C LEU A 166 1.41 -6.67 15.24
N GLU A 167 1.37 -5.38 14.95
CA GLU A 167 0.16 -4.58 14.77
C GLU A 167 -0.14 -4.40 13.29
N LEU A 168 -1.43 -4.30 12.97
CA LEU A 168 -1.93 -4.06 11.62
C LEU A 168 -2.57 -2.68 11.53
N ARG A 169 -2.20 -1.92 10.49
CA ARG A 169 -2.88 -0.65 10.15
C ARG A 169 -3.34 -0.68 8.71
N GLU A 170 -4.63 -0.47 8.48
CA GLU A 170 -5.22 -0.50 7.14
C GLU A 170 -4.62 0.59 6.23
N VAL A 171 -4.26 0.20 5.02
CA VAL A 171 -3.77 1.09 3.97
C VAL A 171 -4.97 1.62 3.20
N MET A 172 -5.31 2.89 3.42
CA MET A 172 -6.49 3.50 2.78
C MET A 172 -6.28 3.78 1.30
N VAL A 173 -5.02 4.06 0.90
CA VAL A 173 -4.62 4.32 -0.48
C VAL A 173 -3.33 3.55 -0.74
N PRO A 174 -3.41 2.36 -1.36
CA PRO A 174 -2.23 1.62 -1.79
C PRO A 174 -1.41 2.43 -2.80
N SER A 175 -0.07 2.34 -2.69
CA SER A 175 0.82 3.02 -3.61
C SER A 175 0.71 2.46 -5.02
N MET A 176 0.62 3.36 -6.01
CA MET A 176 0.50 3.02 -7.43
C MET A 176 1.80 3.23 -8.20
N SER A 177 2.81 3.82 -7.56
CA SER A 177 4.05 4.23 -8.20
C SER A 177 4.78 3.06 -8.81
N ARG A 178 4.96 1.96 -8.06
CA ARG A 178 5.65 0.78 -8.56
C ARG A 178 4.89 0.07 -9.67
N LEU A 179 3.56 -0.06 -9.54
CA LEU A 179 2.73 -0.64 -10.59
C LEU A 179 2.85 0.17 -11.89
N ARG A 180 2.80 1.50 -11.80
CA ARG A 180 2.97 2.38 -12.96
C ARG A 180 4.37 2.26 -13.56
N GLU A 181 5.42 2.24 -12.73
CA GLU A 181 6.80 2.10 -13.20
C GLU A 181 6.99 0.79 -13.98
N MET A 182 6.56 -0.34 -13.42
CA MET A 182 6.63 -1.64 -14.09
C MET A 182 5.86 -1.64 -15.41
N LEU A 183 4.63 -1.11 -15.42
CA LEU A 183 3.81 -1.08 -16.62
C LEU A 183 4.34 -0.12 -17.70
N ARG A 184 5.02 0.97 -17.31
CA ARG A 184 5.68 1.92 -18.23
C ARG A 184 6.81 1.25 -19.02
N GLU A 185 7.57 0.34 -18.41
CA GLU A 185 8.62 -0.42 -19.10
C GLU A 185 8.08 -1.34 -20.20
N SER A 186 6.82 -1.74 -20.07
CA SER A 186 6.11 -2.65 -20.97
C SER A 186 4.95 -1.97 -21.70
N GLU A 187 5.03 -0.67 -21.98
CA GLU A 187 3.97 0.01 -22.73
C GLU A 187 3.73 -0.64 -24.10
N LEU A 188 2.46 -0.69 -24.50
CA LEU A 188 2.06 -1.02 -25.85
C LEU A 188 2.12 0.27 -26.68
N GLU A 189 3.08 0.30 -27.59
CA GLU A 189 3.28 1.41 -28.52
C GLU A 189 2.44 1.23 -29.78
N TRP A 190 2.20 2.33 -30.49
CA TRP A 190 1.55 2.30 -31.79
C TRP A 190 2.62 2.06 -32.87
N THR A 191 2.97 0.80 -33.12
CA THR A 191 4.06 0.42 -34.05
C THR A 191 3.54 -0.28 -35.30
N GLU A 192 4.03 0.13 -36.46
CA GLU A 192 3.70 -0.47 -37.78
C GLU A 192 4.14 -1.93 -37.96
N ASN A 193 5.07 -2.42 -37.13
CA ASN A 193 5.53 -3.79 -37.19
C ASN A 193 4.79 -4.61 -36.14
N GLU A 194 4.35 -5.81 -36.52
CA GLU A 194 3.82 -6.80 -35.58
C GLU A 194 4.83 -7.01 -34.45
N GLU A 195 4.53 -6.42 -33.30
CA GLU A 195 5.12 -6.75 -32.02
C GLU A 195 4.70 -8.21 -31.72
N THR A 196 5.30 -9.17 -32.41
CA THR A 196 5.13 -10.58 -32.06
C THR A 196 5.79 -10.79 -30.70
N PRO A 197 5.16 -11.50 -29.76
CA PRO A 197 5.71 -11.75 -28.43
C PRO A 197 7.12 -12.36 -28.48
N SER A 198 7.45 -13.08 -29.54
CA SER A 198 8.76 -13.66 -29.81
C SER A 198 9.87 -12.65 -30.13
N SER A 199 9.55 -11.46 -30.64
CA SER A 199 10.53 -10.41 -30.94
C SER A 199 10.69 -9.40 -29.78
N ILE A 200 9.64 -9.21 -28.95
CA ILE A 200 9.65 -8.34 -27.76
C ILE A 200 10.29 -9.01 -26.54
N LYS A 201 10.15 -10.35 -26.40
CA LYS A 201 10.73 -11.13 -25.29
C LYS A 201 12.25 -10.94 -25.13
N SER A 202 12.94 -10.47 -26.16
CA SER A 202 14.38 -10.20 -26.15
C SER A 202 14.77 -8.85 -25.51
N GLU A 203 13.87 -7.87 -25.40
CA GLU A 203 14.25 -6.51 -24.99
C GLU A 203 13.38 -5.88 -23.88
N ARG A 204 12.08 -6.24 -23.76
CA ARG A 204 11.18 -5.66 -22.74
C ARG A 204 10.64 -6.73 -21.79
N LYS A 205 10.67 -6.42 -20.49
CA LYS A 205 10.10 -7.30 -19.45
C LYS A 205 8.58 -7.19 -19.49
N LEU A 206 7.91 -8.32 -19.72
CA LEU A 206 6.45 -8.40 -19.69
C LEU A 206 5.99 -8.91 -18.33
N TYR A 207 4.82 -8.44 -17.88
CA TYR A 207 4.30 -8.74 -16.55
C TYR A 207 2.93 -9.39 -16.63
N THR A 208 2.77 -10.54 -15.99
CA THR A 208 1.47 -11.16 -15.73
C THR A 208 0.84 -10.55 -14.47
N ARG A 209 -0.45 -10.78 -14.25
CA ARG A 209 -1.12 -10.40 -12.98
C ARG A 209 -0.40 -10.98 -11.76
N GLY A 210 0.13 -12.20 -11.87
CA GLY A 210 0.90 -12.84 -10.79
C GLY A 210 2.18 -12.07 -10.47
N ASP A 211 2.95 -11.73 -11.51
CA ASP A 211 4.21 -10.99 -11.36
C ASP A 211 3.98 -9.61 -10.71
N LEU A 212 2.89 -8.93 -11.07
CA LEU A 212 2.50 -7.67 -10.43
C LEU A 212 2.20 -7.84 -8.94
N LEU A 213 1.48 -8.91 -8.56
CA LEU A 213 1.11 -9.19 -7.18
C LEU A 213 2.30 -9.60 -6.29
N GLU A 214 3.37 -10.12 -6.87
CA GLU A 214 4.61 -10.44 -6.13
C GLU A 214 5.38 -9.18 -5.72
N VAL A 215 5.34 -8.15 -6.57
CA VAL A 215 6.18 -6.95 -6.42
C VAL A 215 5.42 -5.75 -5.85
N VAL A 216 4.11 -5.66 -6.12
CA VAL A 216 3.28 -4.54 -5.68
C VAL A 216 2.58 -4.90 -4.37
N PRO A 217 2.81 -4.14 -3.27
CA PRO A 217 2.27 -4.45 -1.94
C PRO A 217 0.80 -4.07 -1.82
N MET A 218 -0.07 -4.79 -2.52
CA MET A 218 -1.54 -4.58 -2.50
C MET A 218 -2.31 -5.89 -2.59
N SER A 219 -3.59 -5.81 -2.20
CA SER A 219 -4.53 -6.92 -2.29
C SER A 219 -4.87 -7.23 -3.75
N GLU A 220 -5.36 -8.45 -3.99
CA GLU A 220 -5.82 -8.86 -5.33
C GLU A 220 -6.93 -7.95 -5.86
N ARG A 221 -7.95 -7.66 -5.05
CA ARG A 221 -9.05 -6.76 -5.41
C ARG A 221 -8.57 -5.33 -5.63
N GLU A 222 -7.66 -4.84 -4.80
CA GLU A 222 -7.10 -3.48 -4.95
C GLU A 222 -6.36 -3.36 -6.28
N LEU A 223 -5.54 -4.36 -6.65
CA LEU A 223 -4.89 -4.40 -7.97
C LEU A 223 -5.92 -4.37 -9.09
N ASP A 224 -6.96 -5.21 -9.03
CA ASP A 224 -7.97 -5.27 -10.10
C ASP A 224 -8.73 -3.94 -10.24
N VAL A 225 -9.08 -3.28 -9.12
CA VAL A 225 -9.69 -1.95 -9.12
C VAL A 225 -8.78 -0.91 -9.76
N HIS A 226 -7.49 -0.96 -9.43
CA HIS A 226 -6.50 -0.03 -9.98
C HIS A 226 -6.25 -0.25 -11.47
N LEU A 227 -6.10 -1.50 -11.92
CA LEU A 227 -5.99 -1.85 -13.34
C LEU A 227 -7.25 -1.38 -14.10
N ALA A 228 -8.43 -1.49 -13.50
CA ALA A 228 -9.69 -1.00 -14.08
C ALA A 228 -9.80 0.53 -14.15
N GLN A 229 -8.88 1.30 -13.57
CA GLN A 229 -8.85 2.77 -13.67
C GLN A 229 -7.80 3.30 -14.66
N ILE A 230 -6.83 2.49 -15.05
CA ILE A 230 -5.74 2.88 -15.96
C ILE A 230 -5.90 2.23 -17.34
N PRO A 231 -5.31 2.79 -18.40
CA PRO A 231 -5.48 2.27 -19.76
C PRO A 231 -4.62 1.04 -20.02
N VAL A 232 -4.90 -0.06 -19.31
CA VAL A 232 -4.23 -1.35 -19.47
C VAL A 232 -5.12 -2.37 -20.15
N ILE A 233 -4.50 -3.26 -20.90
CA ILE A 233 -5.15 -4.41 -21.54
C ILE A 233 -4.41 -5.70 -21.22
N CYS A 234 -5.09 -6.84 -21.36
CA CYS A 234 -4.48 -8.15 -21.24
C CYS A 234 -4.26 -8.74 -22.63
N LEU A 235 -3.01 -8.88 -23.06
CA LEU A 235 -2.63 -9.53 -24.31
C LEU A 235 -1.82 -10.77 -24.01
N GLU A 236 -2.32 -11.93 -24.44
CA GLU A 236 -1.66 -13.23 -24.25
C GLU A 236 -1.29 -13.54 -22.78
N GLY A 237 -2.09 -13.05 -21.83
CA GLY A 237 -1.86 -13.22 -20.38
C GLY A 237 -0.93 -12.18 -19.76
N PHE A 238 -0.39 -11.24 -20.54
CA PHE A 238 0.42 -10.12 -20.06
C PHE A 238 -0.40 -8.83 -19.97
N VAL A 239 -0.20 -8.08 -18.89
CA VAL A 239 -0.79 -6.77 -18.68
C VAL A 239 0.07 -5.72 -19.39
N ARG A 240 -0.52 -4.97 -20.32
CA ARG A 240 0.16 -3.95 -21.11
C ARG A 240 -0.54 -2.60 -20.95
N LEU A 241 0.21 -1.57 -20.61
CA LEU A 241 -0.29 -0.19 -20.55
C LEU A 241 -0.28 0.42 -21.95
N LEU A 242 -1.41 1.00 -22.39
CA LEU A 242 -1.48 1.73 -23.65
C LEU A 242 -0.68 3.03 -23.54
N SER A 243 0.30 3.20 -24.43
CA SER A 243 1.12 4.40 -24.45
C SER A 243 0.27 5.65 -24.67
N SER A 244 0.80 6.80 -24.28
CA SER A 244 0.09 8.06 -24.45
C SER A 244 -0.22 8.37 -25.93
N GLU A 245 0.72 8.07 -26.83
CA GLU A 245 0.53 8.19 -28.28
C GLU A 245 -0.56 7.25 -28.80
N TYR A 246 -0.61 6.01 -28.31
CA TYR A 246 -1.63 5.04 -28.71
C TYR A 246 -3.04 5.58 -28.41
N ARG A 247 -3.24 6.11 -27.20
CA ARG A 247 -4.50 6.70 -26.77
C ARG A 247 -4.85 7.97 -27.54
N ASP A 248 -3.85 8.78 -27.85
CA ASP A 248 -4.01 10.02 -28.60
C ASP A 248 -4.48 9.75 -30.03
N ARG A 249 -3.99 8.68 -30.67
CA ARG A 249 -4.44 8.23 -32.00
C ARG A 249 -5.87 7.72 -31.96
N LEU A 250 -6.20 6.82 -31.03
CA LEU A 250 -7.57 6.33 -30.85
C LEU A 250 -8.57 7.48 -30.59
N LEU A 251 -8.16 8.50 -29.82
CA LEU A 251 -8.97 9.68 -29.58
C LEU A 251 -9.21 10.49 -30.86
N ASN A 252 -8.20 10.64 -31.72
CA ASN A 252 -8.36 11.31 -33.00
C ASN A 252 -9.34 10.56 -33.90
N ASP A 253 -9.13 9.26 -34.10
CA ASP A 253 -10.01 8.42 -34.92
C ASP A 253 -11.45 8.44 -34.37
N LEU A 254 -11.63 8.39 -33.04
CA LEU A 254 -12.96 8.43 -32.43
C LEU A 254 -13.66 9.77 -32.68
N ILE A 255 -12.98 10.90 -32.52
CA ILE A 255 -13.59 12.22 -32.77
C ILE A 255 -13.95 12.36 -34.25
N GLU A 256 -13.05 11.99 -35.15
CA GLU A 256 -13.33 11.98 -36.60
C GLU A 256 -14.56 11.13 -36.95
N CYS A 257 -14.74 9.97 -36.30
CA CYS A 257 -15.91 9.14 -36.51
C CYS A 257 -17.21 9.79 -36.00
N ILE A 258 -17.17 10.45 -34.85
CA ILE A 258 -18.37 11.07 -34.24
C ILE A 258 -18.90 12.18 -35.14
N ASP A 259 -18.00 12.98 -35.69
CA ASP A 259 -18.32 14.11 -36.57
C ASP A 259 -18.70 13.66 -38.00
N ASP A 260 -18.49 12.39 -38.36
CA ASP A 260 -18.88 11.83 -39.64
C ASP A 260 -20.37 11.45 -39.65
N GLU A 261 -21.21 12.27 -40.30
CA GLU A 261 -22.64 11.98 -40.45
C GLU A 261 -22.93 10.64 -41.15
N SER A 262 -21.99 10.08 -41.91
CA SER A 262 -22.15 8.79 -42.60
C SER A 262 -22.01 7.56 -41.70
N LEU A 263 -21.56 7.72 -40.45
CA LEU A 263 -21.39 6.64 -39.47
C LEU A 263 -22.45 6.72 -38.35
N PRO A 264 -23.69 6.23 -38.57
CA PRO A 264 -24.75 6.31 -37.57
C PRO A 264 -24.48 5.49 -36.31
N ASP A 265 -23.65 4.45 -36.41
CA ASP A 265 -23.30 3.55 -35.30
C ASP A 265 -22.16 4.09 -34.42
N ILE A 266 -21.65 5.29 -34.72
CA ILE A 266 -20.64 6.00 -33.94
C ILE A 266 -21.10 7.44 -33.73
N ARG A 267 -21.72 7.68 -32.58
CA ARG A 267 -22.17 8.97 -32.08
C ARG A 267 -21.70 9.15 -30.65
N PHE A 268 -21.78 10.39 -30.16
CA PHE A 268 -21.32 10.70 -28.81
C PHE A 268 -22.05 9.88 -27.74
N ASP A 269 -23.37 9.74 -27.88
CA ASP A 269 -24.22 8.99 -26.95
C ASP A 269 -24.23 7.47 -27.21
N PHE A 270 -23.75 7.03 -28.37
CA PHE A 270 -23.74 5.63 -28.78
C PHE A 270 -22.57 5.31 -29.72
N VAL A 271 -21.62 4.50 -29.25
CA VAL A 271 -20.49 3.98 -30.02
C VAL A 271 -20.54 2.46 -30.02
N SER A 272 -20.74 1.86 -31.20
CA SER A 272 -20.57 0.43 -31.42
C SER A 272 -19.08 0.09 -31.50
N LEU A 273 -18.62 -0.86 -30.66
CA LEU A 273 -17.23 -1.32 -30.70
C LEU A 273 -16.87 -1.92 -32.05
N ASP A 274 -17.78 -2.69 -32.66
CA ASP A 274 -17.55 -3.33 -33.95
C ASP A 274 -17.39 -2.29 -35.07
N ALA A 275 -18.28 -1.28 -35.12
CA ALA A 275 -18.20 -0.21 -36.10
C ALA A 275 -16.91 0.60 -35.95
N PHE A 276 -16.51 0.91 -34.71
CA PHE A 276 -15.26 1.61 -34.44
C PHE A 276 -14.04 0.79 -34.85
N MET A 277 -14.04 -0.51 -34.55
CA MET A 277 -12.98 -1.43 -35.00
C MET A 277 -12.91 -1.56 -36.53
N GLU A 278 -14.04 -1.56 -37.23
CA GLU A 278 -14.07 -1.55 -38.70
C GLU A 278 -13.46 -0.26 -39.26
N HIS A 279 -13.78 0.90 -38.67
CA HIS A 279 -13.15 2.17 -39.04
C HIS A 279 -11.63 2.11 -38.83
N LEU A 280 -11.17 1.67 -37.65
CA LEU A 280 -9.75 1.58 -37.32
C LEU A 280 -8.99 0.67 -38.30
N LYS A 281 -9.56 -0.48 -38.68
CA LYS A 281 -8.98 -1.38 -39.68
C LYS A 281 -8.89 -0.76 -41.08
N LYS A 282 -9.87 0.09 -41.43
CA LYS A 282 -9.91 0.77 -42.73
C LYS A 282 -8.90 1.92 -42.80
N THR A 283 -8.80 2.71 -41.73
CA THR A 283 -7.92 3.89 -41.65
C THR A 283 -6.46 3.48 -41.44
N HIS A 284 -6.24 2.41 -40.68
CA HIS A 284 -4.90 1.92 -40.31
C HIS A 284 -4.68 0.44 -40.71
N PRO A 285 -4.72 0.09 -42.01
CA PRO A 285 -4.70 -1.31 -42.46
C PRO A 285 -3.38 -2.05 -42.18
N SER A 286 -2.28 -1.31 -41.96
CA SER A 286 -0.98 -1.87 -41.57
C SER A 286 -0.83 -2.05 -40.07
N GLN A 287 -1.78 -1.57 -39.26
CA GLN A 287 -1.71 -1.61 -37.81
C GLN A 287 -2.54 -2.78 -37.27
N ASN A 288 -1.94 -3.56 -36.37
CA ASN A 288 -2.68 -4.57 -35.62
C ASN A 288 -3.18 -3.95 -34.31
N ILE A 289 -4.39 -3.39 -34.35
CA ILE A 289 -5.05 -2.81 -33.17
C ILE A 289 -5.85 -3.93 -32.47
N PRO A 290 -5.48 -4.33 -31.24
CA PRO A 290 -6.27 -5.30 -30.48
C PRO A 290 -7.66 -4.76 -30.18
N VAL A 291 -8.67 -5.62 -30.24
CA VAL A 291 -10.06 -5.24 -29.90
C VAL A 291 -10.12 -4.76 -28.44
N GLU A 292 -9.35 -5.40 -27.57
CA GLU A 292 -9.22 -5.05 -26.15
C GLU A 292 -8.71 -3.61 -25.95
N ALA A 293 -7.86 -3.11 -26.85
CA ALA A 293 -7.33 -1.73 -26.78
C ALA A 293 -8.43 -0.71 -27.05
N ALA A 294 -9.23 -0.93 -28.10
CA ALA A 294 -10.36 -0.07 -28.42
C ALA A 294 -11.47 -0.18 -27.36
N GLU A 295 -11.79 -1.39 -26.91
CA GLU A 295 -12.79 -1.61 -25.85
C GLU A 295 -12.39 -0.88 -24.57
N ARG A 296 -11.14 -1.08 -24.11
CA ARG A 296 -10.61 -0.42 -22.92
C ARG A 296 -10.61 1.10 -23.04
N PHE A 297 -10.27 1.61 -24.22
CA PHE A 297 -10.31 3.04 -24.50
C PHE A 297 -11.74 3.60 -24.37
N LEU A 298 -12.75 2.89 -24.88
CA LEU A 298 -14.16 3.28 -24.74
C LEU A 298 -14.66 3.16 -23.29
N GLU A 299 -14.24 2.13 -22.54
CA GLU A 299 -14.57 1.98 -21.12
C GLU A 299 -14.04 3.13 -20.25
N ILE A 300 -12.86 3.66 -20.57
CA ILE A 300 -12.27 4.78 -19.83
C ILE A 300 -12.94 6.10 -20.20
N ASN A 301 -13.35 6.25 -21.46
CA ASN A 301 -13.95 7.48 -21.97
C ASN A 301 -15.48 7.46 -21.96
N GLY A 302 -16.12 6.45 -21.37
CA GLY A 302 -17.56 6.29 -21.43
C GLY A 302 -18.10 5.22 -20.49
N LYS A 303 -19.33 4.80 -20.73
CA LYS A 303 -20.04 3.77 -19.96
C LYS A 303 -20.59 2.72 -20.91
N LYS A 304 -20.38 1.45 -20.57
CA LYS A 304 -20.92 0.32 -21.32
C LYS A 304 -22.45 0.33 -21.23
N ILE A 305 -23.12 0.16 -22.37
CA ILE A 305 -24.57 0.08 -22.48
C ILE A 305 -24.97 -1.40 -22.30
N LEU A 306 -25.60 -1.73 -21.18
CA LEU A 306 -25.89 -3.12 -20.80
C LEU A 306 -27.11 -3.73 -21.50
N ASP A 307 -27.99 -2.90 -22.06
CA ASP A 307 -29.26 -3.35 -22.66
C ASP A 307 -29.09 -3.91 -24.09
N ILE A 308 -27.88 -3.86 -24.63
CA ILE A 308 -27.56 -4.26 -26.00
C ILE A 308 -26.61 -5.46 -25.95
N GLN A 309 -26.90 -6.50 -26.74
CA GLN A 309 -26.06 -7.70 -26.78
C GLN A 309 -24.67 -7.42 -27.37
N ALA A 310 -24.57 -6.49 -28.32
CA ALA A 310 -23.32 -6.03 -28.90
C ALA A 310 -22.62 -5.02 -27.96
N ALA A 311 -21.28 -5.11 -27.87
CA ALA A 311 -20.49 -4.21 -27.05
C ALA A 311 -20.62 -2.76 -27.53
N SER A 312 -21.36 -1.96 -26.77
CA SER A 312 -21.69 -0.57 -27.11
C SER A 312 -21.46 0.34 -25.92
N TYR A 313 -21.08 1.60 -26.18
CA TYR A 313 -20.65 2.55 -25.17
C TYR A 313 -21.33 3.91 -25.37
N SER A 314 -21.65 4.59 -24.27
CA SER A 314 -22.07 5.99 -24.27
C SER A 314 -20.91 6.82 -23.72
N LEU A 315 -20.40 7.78 -24.49
CA LEU A 315 -19.22 8.53 -24.10
C LEU A 315 -19.52 9.51 -22.96
N ASP A 316 -18.51 9.74 -22.13
CA ASP A 316 -18.55 10.71 -21.06
C ASP A 316 -17.86 12.01 -21.50
N GLU A 317 -18.63 13.10 -21.51
CA GLU A 317 -18.17 14.44 -21.92
C GLU A 317 -16.91 14.87 -21.18
N ARG A 318 -16.86 14.63 -19.86
CA ARG A 318 -15.72 15.01 -19.03
C ARG A 318 -14.50 14.19 -19.39
N SER A 319 -14.63 12.87 -19.56
CA SER A 319 -13.50 12.01 -19.91
C SER A 319 -12.91 12.35 -21.28
N VAL A 320 -13.75 12.49 -22.32
CA VAL A 320 -13.30 12.84 -23.68
C VAL A 320 -12.62 14.21 -23.71
N CYS A 321 -13.23 15.22 -23.07
CA CYS A 321 -12.62 16.54 -22.98
C CYS A 321 -11.27 16.50 -22.25
N ARG A 322 -11.17 15.76 -21.14
CA ARG A 322 -9.92 15.60 -20.38
C ARG A 322 -8.85 14.88 -21.18
N ALA A 323 -9.20 13.86 -21.96
CA ALA A 323 -8.26 13.19 -22.86
C ALA A 323 -7.69 14.17 -23.90
N ARG A 324 -8.56 14.98 -24.52
CA ARG A 324 -8.15 16.01 -25.50
C ARG A 324 -7.31 17.13 -24.86
N ILE A 325 -7.70 17.62 -23.68
CA ILE A 325 -6.94 18.60 -22.90
C ILE A 325 -5.54 18.06 -22.58
N SER A 326 -5.45 16.81 -22.10
CA SER A 326 -4.17 16.15 -21.77
C SER A 326 -3.26 16.07 -22.99
N GLN A 327 -3.78 15.62 -24.14
CA GLN A 327 -3.04 15.54 -25.40
C GLN A 327 -2.47 16.91 -25.82
N LEU A 328 -3.30 17.96 -25.82
CA LEU A 328 -2.87 19.30 -26.22
C LEU A 328 -1.85 19.90 -25.24
N LEU A 329 -2.09 19.77 -23.94
CA LEU A 329 -1.19 20.33 -22.93
C LEU A 329 0.15 19.60 -22.86
N ARG A 330 0.23 18.32 -23.24
CA ARG A 330 1.51 17.61 -23.38
C ARG A 330 2.35 18.10 -24.57
N ALA A 331 1.73 18.71 -25.59
CA ALA A 331 2.43 19.16 -26.78
C ALA A 331 3.29 20.42 -26.59
N ALA A 332 3.04 21.21 -25.54
CA ALA A 332 3.86 22.38 -25.23
C ALA A 332 3.94 22.66 -23.73
N VAL A 333 5.05 23.27 -23.29
CA VAL A 333 5.29 23.59 -21.88
C VAL A 333 4.22 24.53 -21.31
N ARG A 334 3.72 25.48 -22.10
CA ARG A 334 2.72 26.44 -21.68
C ARG A 334 1.98 27.04 -22.88
N PHE A 335 0.69 27.32 -22.70
CA PHE A 335 -0.15 28.01 -23.65
C PHE A 335 -0.68 29.32 -23.08
N GLU A 336 -0.95 30.28 -23.96
CA GLU A 336 -1.86 31.39 -23.65
C GLU A 336 -3.29 30.85 -23.59
N TYR A 337 -4.05 31.24 -22.56
CA TYR A 337 -5.31 30.58 -22.22
C TYR A 337 -6.36 30.70 -23.33
N SER A 338 -6.52 31.88 -23.92
CA SER A 338 -7.55 32.11 -24.94
C SER A 338 -7.24 31.42 -26.28
N ALA A 339 -5.97 31.34 -26.65
CA ALA A 339 -5.51 30.55 -27.80
C ALA A 339 -5.72 29.05 -27.58
N PHE A 340 -5.41 28.56 -26.37
CA PHE A 340 -5.66 27.17 -25.99
C PHE A 340 -7.15 26.83 -26.05
N GLU A 341 -8.01 27.67 -25.48
CA GLU A 341 -9.46 27.47 -25.47
C GLU A 341 -10.04 27.41 -26.89
N LYS A 342 -9.61 28.31 -27.78
CA LYS A 342 -9.99 28.27 -29.21
C LYS A 342 -9.52 27.00 -29.89
N MET A 343 -8.27 26.59 -29.67
CA MET A 343 -7.74 25.35 -30.24
C MET A 343 -8.51 24.13 -29.75
N LEU A 344 -8.79 24.05 -28.45
CA LEU A 344 -9.55 22.96 -27.85
C LEU A 344 -10.96 22.89 -28.44
N SER A 345 -11.66 24.02 -28.55
CA SER A 345 -13.03 24.05 -29.12
C SER A 345 -13.10 23.58 -30.58
N GLN A 346 -12.01 23.70 -31.34
CA GLN A 346 -11.93 23.24 -32.74
C GLN A 346 -11.62 21.75 -32.87
N LEU A 347 -11.18 21.11 -31.80
CA LEU A 347 -10.72 19.71 -31.78
C LEU A 347 -11.62 18.81 -30.90
N LEU A 348 -12.71 19.36 -30.38
CA LEU A 348 -13.76 18.60 -29.71
C LEU A 348 -14.84 18.22 -30.72
N PRO A 349 -15.59 17.12 -30.48
CA PRO A 349 -16.70 16.74 -31.33
C PRO A 349 -17.77 17.82 -31.38
N GLU A 350 -18.55 17.85 -32.46
CA GLU A 350 -19.65 18.80 -32.61
C GLU A 350 -20.65 18.72 -31.44
N GLY A 351 -21.01 19.87 -30.88
CA GLY A 351 -21.97 19.98 -29.77
C GLY A 351 -21.38 19.75 -28.37
N ILE A 352 -20.07 19.43 -28.27
CA ILE A 352 -19.38 19.29 -26.98
C ILE A 352 -18.65 20.58 -26.62
N GLU A 353 -18.90 21.09 -25.41
CA GLU A 353 -18.28 22.32 -24.90
C GLU A 353 -17.37 22.02 -23.69
N MET A 354 -16.25 22.75 -23.61
CA MET A 354 -15.35 22.63 -22.47
C MET A 354 -15.92 23.33 -21.23
N LYS A 355 -15.87 22.64 -20.08
CA LYS A 355 -16.18 23.20 -18.75
C LYS A 355 -14.90 23.39 -17.93
N THR A 356 -14.85 24.44 -17.11
CA THR A 356 -13.65 24.78 -16.32
C THR A 356 -13.23 23.66 -15.36
N GLU A 357 -14.19 22.92 -14.80
CA GLU A 357 -13.95 21.76 -13.93
C GLU A 357 -13.21 20.59 -14.63
N TYR A 358 -13.13 20.59 -15.96
CA TYR A 358 -12.39 19.57 -16.70
C TYR A 358 -10.88 19.74 -16.57
N PHE A 359 -10.39 20.90 -16.13
CA PHE A 359 -8.98 21.15 -15.83
C PHE A 359 -8.56 20.64 -14.44
N ASP A 360 -9.50 20.33 -13.57
CA ASP A 360 -9.24 19.98 -12.18
C ASP A 360 -8.28 18.80 -12.07
N GLY A 361 -7.17 19.01 -11.36
CA GLY A 361 -6.11 18.01 -11.20
C GLY A 361 -5.39 17.61 -12.51
N LEU A 362 -5.63 18.27 -13.64
CA LEU A 362 -5.00 17.97 -14.94
C LEU A 362 -4.13 19.12 -15.45
N ALA A 363 -4.54 20.36 -15.20
CA ALA A 363 -3.89 21.54 -15.73
C ALA A 363 -3.74 22.61 -14.67
N LEU A 364 -2.68 23.42 -14.77
CA LEU A 364 -2.48 24.58 -13.91
C LEU A 364 -2.74 25.85 -14.72
N VAL A 365 -3.75 26.62 -14.29
CA VAL A 365 -4.07 27.94 -14.86
C VAL A 365 -3.46 29.03 -13.99
N GLU A 366 -2.62 29.87 -14.58
CA GLU A 366 -1.89 30.93 -13.88
C GLU A 366 -2.10 32.28 -14.57
N GLU A 367 -2.32 33.32 -13.79
CA GLU A 367 -2.45 34.69 -14.29
C GLU A 367 -1.40 35.58 -13.65
N THR A 368 -0.59 36.23 -14.48
CA THR A 368 0.48 37.14 -14.05
C THR A 368 0.47 38.40 -14.89
N LEU A 369 0.88 39.53 -14.28
CA LEU A 369 0.97 40.81 -15.00
C LEU A 369 1.92 40.76 -16.21
N ALA A 370 2.98 39.96 -16.12
CA ALA A 370 4.00 39.87 -17.16
C ALA A 370 3.57 39.03 -18.37
N THR A 371 2.74 38.01 -18.15
CA THR A 371 2.47 37.00 -19.20
C THR A 371 0.99 36.72 -19.46
N GLY A 372 0.09 37.44 -18.78
CA GLY A 372 -1.35 37.23 -18.87
C GLY A 372 -1.80 35.90 -18.27
N LYS A 373 -3.00 35.46 -18.67
CA LYS A 373 -3.60 34.18 -18.28
C LYS A 373 -3.06 33.06 -19.16
N THR A 374 -2.49 32.04 -18.53
CA THR A 374 -1.84 30.91 -19.20
C THR A 374 -2.22 29.59 -18.57
N ILE A 375 -2.02 28.51 -19.32
CA ILE A 375 -2.33 27.14 -18.90
C ILE A 375 -1.18 26.21 -19.26
N ARG A 376 -0.92 25.22 -18.41
CA ARG A 376 0.07 24.17 -18.65
C ARG A 376 -0.38 22.82 -18.10
N TYR A 377 0.20 21.74 -18.64
CA TYR A 377 0.02 20.39 -18.12
C TYR A 377 0.52 20.32 -16.67
N PHE A 378 -0.32 19.79 -15.79
CA PHE A 378 0.02 19.56 -14.39
C PHE A 378 -0.96 18.51 -13.83
N ASN A 379 -0.74 17.25 -14.20
CA ASN A 379 -1.63 16.15 -13.84
C ASN A 379 -1.30 15.60 -12.47
N VAL A 380 -2.34 15.35 -11.66
CA VAL A 380 -2.27 14.76 -10.33
C VAL A 380 -1.63 13.37 -10.36
N GLU A 381 -1.85 12.61 -11.43
CA GLU A 381 -1.29 11.25 -11.59
C GLU A 381 0.23 11.23 -11.77
N ASP A 382 0.83 12.35 -12.19
CA ASP A 382 2.27 12.50 -12.38
C ASP A 382 2.96 13.13 -11.14
N LEU A 383 2.20 13.41 -10.07
CA LEU A 383 2.74 13.98 -8.83
C LEU A 383 3.25 12.89 -7.87
N PRO A 384 4.31 13.16 -7.07
CA PRO A 384 4.83 12.22 -6.09
C PRO A 384 3.76 11.72 -5.13
N GLU A 385 3.72 10.45 -4.74
CA GLU A 385 2.69 9.95 -3.80
C GLU A 385 2.96 10.33 -2.34
N SER A 386 4.21 10.68 -2.00
CA SER A 386 4.56 11.20 -0.69
C SER A 386 3.93 12.57 -0.44
N GLU A 387 3.20 12.71 0.66
CA GLU A 387 2.54 13.96 1.07
C GLU A 387 3.54 15.14 1.09
N ASP A 388 4.71 14.93 1.71
CA ASP A 388 5.74 15.95 1.86
C ASP A 388 6.37 16.36 0.53
N GLU A 389 6.75 15.40 -0.30
CA GLU A 389 7.37 15.67 -1.60
C GLU A 389 6.39 16.35 -2.55
N ARG A 390 5.13 15.89 -2.56
CA ARG A 390 4.07 16.49 -3.36
C ARG A 390 3.80 17.93 -2.94
N LEU A 391 3.62 18.19 -1.66
CA LEU A 391 3.39 19.55 -1.15
C LEU A 391 4.59 20.47 -1.47
N LYS A 392 5.81 19.97 -1.33
CA LYS A 392 7.03 20.71 -1.71
C LYS A 392 7.02 21.08 -3.20
N LEU A 393 6.65 20.15 -4.07
CA LEU A 393 6.51 20.40 -5.51
C LEU A 393 5.40 21.43 -5.80
N LEU A 394 4.23 21.28 -5.17
CA LEU A 394 3.10 22.20 -5.33
C LEU A 394 3.47 23.64 -4.93
N PHE A 395 4.17 23.85 -3.82
CA PHE A 395 4.62 25.18 -3.40
C PHE A 395 5.77 25.74 -4.25
N THR A 396 6.60 24.88 -4.84
CA THR A 396 7.63 25.30 -5.81
C THR A 396 6.98 25.82 -7.08
N VAL A 397 5.93 25.14 -7.54
CA VAL A 397 5.15 25.49 -8.72
C VAL A 397 4.36 26.78 -8.51
N ARG A 398 3.65 26.88 -7.38
CA ARG A 398 2.82 28.04 -7.04
C ARG A 398 3.01 28.34 -5.54
N PRO A 399 3.52 29.52 -5.16
CA PRO A 399 3.83 29.81 -3.76
C PRO A 399 2.62 29.86 -2.81
N LYS A 400 1.44 30.20 -3.34
CA LYS A 400 0.21 30.37 -2.55
C LYS A 400 -0.94 29.62 -3.18
N TRP A 401 -1.62 28.82 -2.38
CA TRP A 401 -2.76 28.03 -2.82
C TRP A 401 -3.99 28.30 -1.97
N GLU A 402 -5.14 28.47 -2.62
CA GLU A 402 -6.43 28.36 -1.94
C GLU A 402 -6.72 26.89 -1.58
N HIS A 403 -7.49 26.67 -0.52
CA HIS A 403 -7.82 25.32 -0.04
C HIS A 403 -8.45 24.43 -1.12
N ASP A 404 -9.51 24.88 -1.78
CA ASP A 404 -10.20 24.09 -2.80
C ASP A 404 -9.27 23.77 -3.97
N ALA A 405 -8.40 24.72 -4.36
CA ALA A 405 -7.47 24.55 -5.47
C ALA A 405 -6.35 23.55 -5.18
N ILE A 406 -5.76 23.56 -3.97
CA ILE A 406 -4.72 22.59 -3.61
C ILE A 406 -5.31 21.19 -3.39
N ALA A 407 -6.55 21.12 -2.88
CA ALA A 407 -7.24 19.86 -2.64
C ALA A 407 -7.35 19.00 -3.91
N LEU A 408 -7.58 19.62 -5.08
CA LEU A 408 -7.66 18.95 -6.38
C LEU A 408 -6.39 18.17 -6.77
N TYR A 409 -5.24 18.50 -6.18
CA TYR A 409 -3.95 17.83 -6.42
C TYR A 409 -3.59 16.84 -5.30
N LEU A 410 -4.47 16.64 -4.33
CA LEU A 410 -4.29 15.72 -3.20
C LEU A 410 -5.34 14.60 -3.20
N ILE A 411 -6.38 14.67 -4.04
CA ILE A 411 -7.54 13.76 -4.00
C ILE A 411 -7.21 12.26 -4.13
N ASP A 412 -6.15 11.92 -4.86
CA ASP A 412 -5.69 10.55 -5.10
C ASP A 412 -4.94 9.97 -3.89
N ILE A 413 -4.20 10.80 -3.13
CA ILE A 413 -3.51 10.35 -1.90
C ILE A 413 -4.33 10.63 -0.63
N CYS A 414 -5.31 11.52 -0.71
CA CYS A 414 -6.20 11.92 0.36
C CYS A 414 -7.66 11.78 -0.12
N PRO A 415 -8.26 10.58 0.00
CA PRO A 415 -9.55 10.26 -0.63
C PRO A 415 -10.74 10.97 0.03
N THR A 416 -10.54 11.59 1.20
CA THR A 416 -11.59 12.29 1.93
C THR A 416 -11.20 13.74 2.21
N SER A 417 -12.20 14.62 2.24
CA SER A 417 -12.00 16.02 2.66
C SER A 417 -11.35 16.10 4.06
N ARG A 418 -11.65 15.14 4.94
CA ARG A 418 -11.01 15.03 6.25
C ARG A 418 -9.50 14.77 6.13
N ALA A 419 -9.10 13.78 5.33
CA ALA A 419 -7.69 13.46 5.09
C ALA A 419 -6.95 14.67 4.51
N VAL A 420 -7.51 15.33 3.49
CA VAL A 420 -6.93 16.56 2.92
C VAL A 420 -6.71 17.63 4.00
N ASN A 421 -7.71 17.86 4.86
CA ASN A 421 -7.61 18.83 5.94
C ASN A 421 -6.56 18.47 6.99
N GLU A 422 -6.47 17.20 7.36
CA GLU A 422 -5.48 16.69 8.32
C GLU A 422 -4.06 16.85 7.75
N THR A 423 -3.81 16.42 6.50
CA THR A 423 -2.53 16.56 5.81
C THR A 423 -2.12 18.02 5.68
N LEU A 424 -2.99 18.90 5.18
CA LEU A 424 -2.70 20.32 5.06
C LEU A 424 -2.45 21.00 6.41
N THR A 425 -3.16 20.60 7.47
CA THR A 425 -2.95 21.18 8.81
C THR A 425 -1.65 20.69 9.43
N LYS A 426 -1.28 19.42 9.21
CA LYS A 426 -0.06 18.81 9.74
C LYS A 426 1.19 19.36 9.04
N HIS A 427 1.15 19.49 7.71
CA HIS A 427 2.33 19.78 6.90
C HIS A 427 2.47 21.25 6.47
N CYS A 428 1.39 22.04 6.44
CA CYS A 428 1.43 23.40 5.86
C CYS A 428 1.24 24.53 6.87
N ARG A 429 1.81 25.69 6.54
CA ARG A 429 1.51 27.00 7.13
C ARG A 429 0.37 27.64 6.33
N HIS A 430 -0.58 28.28 7.02
CA HIS A 430 -1.70 28.95 6.38
C HIS A 430 -1.93 30.35 6.94
N GLU A 431 -2.45 31.22 6.09
CA GLU A 431 -2.96 32.55 6.40
C GLU A 431 -4.46 32.57 6.11
N THR A 432 -5.22 33.35 6.88
CA THR A 432 -6.64 33.58 6.58
C THR A 432 -6.78 34.93 5.94
N VAL A 433 -7.12 34.96 4.65
CA VAL A 433 -7.35 36.19 3.87
C VAL A 433 -8.80 36.20 3.43
N ASN A 434 -9.56 37.22 3.83
CA ASN A 434 -10.99 37.38 3.50
C ASN A 434 -11.85 36.14 3.86
N GLY A 435 -11.53 35.47 4.98
CA GLY A 435 -12.24 34.27 5.44
C GLY A 435 -11.87 32.97 4.71
N ARG A 436 -10.99 33.03 3.71
CA ARG A 436 -10.45 31.85 3.00
C ARG A 436 -9.08 31.46 3.55
N ARG A 437 -8.83 30.16 3.63
CA ARG A 437 -7.51 29.62 4.00
C ARG A 437 -6.61 29.61 2.78
N ILE A 438 -5.49 30.31 2.88
CA ILE A 438 -4.44 30.32 1.88
C ILE A 438 -3.22 29.63 2.48
N TYR A 439 -2.72 28.60 1.82
CA TYR A 439 -1.54 27.86 2.22
C TYR A 439 -0.31 28.47 1.54
N CYS A 440 0.73 28.76 2.33
CA CYS A 440 1.89 29.55 1.89
C CYS A 440 3.23 28.78 1.92
N GLY A 441 3.22 27.51 2.30
CA GLY A 441 4.43 26.68 2.37
C GLY A 441 4.36 25.58 3.42
N LEU A 442 5.38 24.72 3.43
CA LEU A 442 5.58 23.67 4.43
C LEU A 442 5.96 24.25 5.80
N ARG A 443 5.68 23.48 6.87
CA ARG A 443 5.97 23.86 8.25
C ARG A 443 7.44 23.84 8.61
#